data_AF-A0A1J3D6J8-F1
#
_entry.id   AF-A0A1J3D6J8-F1
#
_cell.length_a   1.000
_cell.length_b   1.000
_cell.length_c   1.000
_cell.angle_alpha   90.00
_cell.angle_beta   90.00
_cell.angle_gamma   90.00
#
_symmetry.space_group_name_H-M   'P 1'
#
loop_
_entity.id
_entity.type
_entity.pdbx_description
1 polymer ?
#
loop_
_entity_poly.entity_id
_entity_poly.type
_entity_poly.pdbx_seq_one_letter_code
_entity_poly.pdbx_strand_id
1 'polypeptide(L)'
;EGVSDSEEDSDNEQVLANYQLARDRSRRTVRPPARYQNEDQVLAFALSVAEVIDSEEPTTYQEALRSSNWVKWEGAFEDEMDSLMKNHTWNLVKRPEKQKVIGCRWILTRKPGIPGVEKPRFKTRLVAKGYSQKEGVDFQEIFSPVVKHVSIRILLSMTVNYDLELEQLDVKTAFLHGDLEEDIFMEQPEGFVVKSREEDVCHLKKSLYGLKQAPRQWNKCFDQYMVEIGFKRSQFDLCVYYKDLGKCGY
;
A
#
# COMPACT_ATOMS: atom_id res chain seq x y z
N GLU A 1 -14.52 2.78 39.92
CA GLU A 1 -15.59 2.02 39.26
C GLU A 1 -15.03 1.54 37.92
N GLY A 2 -14.82 0.23 37.80
CA GLY A 2 -14.37 -0.38 36.55
C GLY A 2 -15.58 -0.69 35.70
N VAL A 3 -15.60 -0.18 34.47
CA VAL A 3 -16.56 -0.59 33.43
C VAL A 3 -15.80 -1.48 32.45
N SER A 4 -16.44 -2.60 32.16
CA SER A 4 -15.98 -3.75 31.38
C SER A 4 -15.78 -3.42 29.90
N ASP A 5 -14.53 -3.49 29.45
CA ASP A 5 -14.11 -3.44 28.04
C ASP A 5 -14.39 -4.76 27.27
N SER A 6 -15.02 -5.75 27.91
CA SER A 6 -15.14 -7.12 27.40
C SER A 6 -16.41 -7.41 26.60
N GLU A 7 -17.39 -6.50 26.58
CA GLU A 7 -18.67 -6.71 25.85
C GLU A 7 -18.68 -6.05 24.46
N GLU A 8 -17.88 -5.01 24.21
CA GLU A 8 -17.82 -4.33 22.89
C GLU A 8 -17.00 -5.11 21.84
N ASP A 9 -16.09 -5.98 22.26
CA ASP A 9 -15.27 -6.80 21.37
C ASP A 9 -16.04 -8.01 20.80
N SER A 10 -16.98 -8.61 21.55
CA SER A 10 -17.73 -9.78 21.09
C SER A 10 -18.76 -9.46 20.01
N ASP A 11 -19.37 -8.28 20.09
CA ASP A 11 -20.36 -7.83 19.11
C ASP A 11 -19.71 -7.45 17.76
N ASN A 12 -18.48 -6.90 17.79
CA ASN A 12 -17.72 -6.64 16.56
C ASN A 12 -17.29 -7.92 15.83
N GLU A 13 -16.92 -8.98 16.55
CA GLU A 13 -16.55 -10.27 15.93
C GLU A 13 -17.75 -10.96 15.24
N GLN A 14 -18.94 -10.95 15.86
CA GLN A 14 -20.14 -11.56 15.27
C GLN A 14 -20.63 -10.82 14.01
N VAL A 15 -20.51 -9.49 13.96
CA VAL A 15 -20.91 -8.70 12.79
C VAL A 15 -19.93 -8.89 11.62
N LEU A 16 -18.63 -9.04 11.89
CA LEU A 16 -17.64 -9.38 10.87
C LEU A 16 -17.85 -10.78 10.28
N ALA A 17 -18.34 -11.74 11.07
CA ALA A 17 -18.59 -13.11 10.61
C ALA A 17 -19.70 -13.21 9.54
N ASN A 18 -20.70 -12.33 9.57
CA ASN A 18 -21.81 -12.31 8.61
C ASN A 18 -21.59 -11.38 7.40
N TYR A 19 -20.54 -10.55 7.43
CA TYR A 19 -20.21 -9.62 6.35
C TYR A 19 -19.52 -10.35 5.19
N GLN A 20 -20.13 -10.34 4.01
CA GLN A 20 -19.54 -10.90 2.81
C GLN A 20 -19.15 -9.82 1.82
N LEU A 21 -17.86 -9.67 1.57
CA LEU A 21 -17.28 -8.62 0.72
C LEU A 21 -17.85 -8.60 -0.71
N ALA A 22 -18.32 -9.75 -1.22
CA ALA A 22 -18.96 -9.88 -2.53
C ALA A 22 -20.43 -9.42 -2.55
N ARG A 23 -21.14 -9.51 -1.41
CA ARG A 23 -22.57 -9.15 -1.28
C ARG A 23 -22.74 -7.72 -0.78
N ASP A 24 -21.95 -7.34 0.21
CA ASP A 24 -22.24 -6.19 1.08
C ASP A 24 -21.37 -4.95 0.75
N ARG A 25 -20.30 -5.11 -0.05
CA ARG A 25 -19.43 -3.99 -0.45
C ARG A 25 -20.09 -3.17 -1.55
N SER A 26 -20.22 -1.86 -1.31
CA SER A 26 -20.68 -0.92 -2.35
C SER A 26 -19.76 -0.93 -3.57
N ARG A 27 -20.37 -1.11 -4.75
CA ARG A 27 -19.62 -1.18 -6.02
C ARG A 27 -19.07 0.19 -6.36
N ARG A 28 -17.80 0.25 -6.76
CA ARG A 28 -17.18 1.50 -7.21
C ARG A 28 -17.94 2.06 -8.41
N THR A 29 -18.49 3.26 -8.29
CA THR A 29 -19.15 3.96 -9.39
C THR A 29 -18.11 4.34 -10.44
N VAL A 30 -18.19 3.73 -11.62
CA VAL A 30 -17.32 4.06 -12.76
C VAL A 30 -17.86 5.34 -13.39
N ARG A 31 -17.08 6.43 -13.31
CA ARG A 31 -17.42 7.69 -13.99
C ARG A 31 -16.67 7.78 -15.32
N PRO A 32 -17.35 8.11 -16.44
CA PRO A 32 -16.71 8.28 -17.74
C PRO A 32 -15.77 9.51 -17.76
N PRO A 33 -14.72 9.51 -18.62
CA PRO A 33 -13.79 10.64 -18.77
C PRO A 33 -14.50 11.95 -19.16
N ALA A 34 -13.97 13.08 -18.68
CA ALA A 34 -14.55 14.42 -18.82
C ALA A 34 -14.90 14.87 -20.26
N ARG A 35 -14.29 14.26 -21.27
CA ARG A 35 -14.53 14.57 -22.70
C ARG A 35 -15.89 14.10 -23.25
N TYR A 36 -16.68 13.36 -22.46
CA TYR A 36 -17.96 12.78 -22.88
C TYR A 36 -19.19 13.36 -22.15
N GLN A 37 -19.05 14.50 -21.48
CA GLN A 37 -20.10 15.05 -20.62
C GLN A 37 -20.84 16.23 -21.31
N ASN A 38 -22.17 16.11 -21.46
CA ASN A 38 -23.06 17.13 -22.05
C ASN A 38 -23.38 18.27 -21.06
N GLU A 39 -23.91 19.39 -21.56
CA GLU A 39 -24.16 20.65 -20.80
C GLU A 39 -25.08 20.50 -19.57
N ASP A 40 -26.08 19.61 -19.59
CA ASP A 40 -26.94 19.31 -18.41
C ASP A 40 -26.18 18.65 -17.25
N GLN A 41 -24.98 18.13 -17.51
CA GLN A 41 -24.12 17.49 -16.52
C GLN A 41 -23.26 18.51 -15.75
N VAL A 42 -23.26 19.79 -16.13
CA VAL A 42 -22.48 20.85 -15.45
C VAL A 42 -23.05 21.14 -14.05
N LEU A 43 -24.37 21.08 -13.85
CA LEU A 43 -25.01 21.26 -12.54
C LEU A 43 -24.79 20.05 -11.63
N ALA A 44 -24.92 18.83 -12.18
CA ALA A 44 -24.60 17.59 -11.47
C ALA A 44 -23.09 17.48 -11.16
N PHE A 45 -22.24 17.97 -12.06
CA PHE A 45 -20.80 18.14 -11.84
C PHE A 45 -20.55 19.14 -10.72
N ALA A 46 -21.15 20.33 -10.74
CA ALA A 46 -21.00 21.35 -9.71
C ALA A 46 -21.45 20.85 -8.32
N LEU A 47 -22.57 20.11 -8.23
CA LEU A 47 -23.01 19.46 -6.99
C LEU A 47 -22.05 18.37 -6.53
N SER A 48 -21.59 17.51 -7.45
CA SER A 48 -20.62 16.45 -7.11
C SER A 48 -19.24 17.01 -6.76
N VAL A 49 -18.85 18.13 -7.37
CA VAL A 49 -17.63 18.86 -7.07
C VAL A 49 -17.78 19.57 -5.73
N ALA A 50 -18.95 20.11 -5.40
CA ALA A 50 -19.23 20.65 -4.06
C ALA A 50 -19.18 19.55 -2.99
N GLU A 51 -19.75 18.36 -3.22
CA GLU A 51 -19.59 17.20 -2.33
C GLU A 51 -18.15 16.70 -2.22
N VAL A 52 -17.36 16.78 -3.30
CA VAL A 52 -15.92 16.44 -3.29
C VAL A 52 -15.09 17.54 -2.62
N ILE A 53 -15.48 18.81 -2.73
CA ILE A 53 -14.90 19.95 -2.01
C ILE A 53 -15.23 19.84 -0.51
N ASP A 54 -16.39 19.29 -0.16
CA ASP A 54 -16.78 18.96 1.23
C ASP A 54 -16.08 17.69 1.76
N SER A 55 -15.32 16.98 0.91
CA SER A 55 -14.27 16.10 1.42
C SER A 55 -13.07 16.98 1.82
N GLU A 56 -13.10 17.49 3.05
CA GLU A 56 -11.97 18.16 3.74
C GLU A 56 -10.77 17.22 3.96
N GLU A 57 -10.43 16.36 2.99
CA GLU A 57 -9.32 15.44 3.10
C GLU A 57 -8.02 16.20 2.80
N PRO A 58 -7.15 16.40 3.80
CA PRO A 58 -5.91 17.14 3.61
C PRO A 58 -5.03 16.43 2.59
N THR A 59 -4.46 17.18 1.66
CA THR A 59 -3.61 16.65 0.59
C THR A 59 -2.12 16.79 0.90
N THR A 60 -1.81 17.55 1.96
CA THR A 60 -0.46 17.84 2.45
C THR A 60 -0.37 17.65 3.96
N TYR A 61 0.85 17.49 4.47
CA TYR A 61 1.10 17.41 5.91
C TYR A 61 0.65 18.70 6.63
N GLN A 62 0.91 19.88 6.05
CA GLN A 62 0.51 21.17 6.61
C GLN A 62 -1.01 21.35 6.68
N GLU A 63 -1.75 20.88 5.67
CA GLU A 63 -3.22 20.87 5.69
C GLU A 63 -3.74 19.90 6.76
N ALA A 64 -3.10 18.74 6.92
CA ALA A 64 -3.49 17.78 7.95
C ALA A 64 -3.30 18.34 9.36
N LEU A 65 -2.19 19.05 9.59
CA LEU A 65 -1.89 19.74 10.84
C LEU A 65 -2.97 20.75 11.24
N ARG A 66 -3.58 21.41 10.26
CA ARG A 66 -4.63 22.42 10.47
C ARG A 66 -6.03 21.82 10.49
N SER A 67 -6.17 20.52 10.21
CA SER A 67 -7.47 19.86 10.14
C SER A 67 -8.02 19.56 11.54
N SER A 68 -9.35 19.57 11.66
CA SER A 68 -10.05 19.15 12.88
C SER A 68 -9.77 17.69 13.27
N ASN A 69 -9.36 16.86 12.29
CA ASN A 69 -9.03 15.45 12.46
C ASN A 69 -7.53 15.21 12.70
N TRP A 70 -6.73 16.23 13.06
CA TRP A 70 -5.27 16.11 13.23
C TRP A 70 -4.85 14.91 14.06
N VAL A 71 -5.44 14.70 15.25
CA VAL A 71 -5.08 13.58 16.15
C VAL A 71 -5.15 12.22 15.45
N LYS A 72 -6.12 12.02 14.55
CA LYS A 72 -6.25 10.78 13.77
C LYS A 72 -5.24 10.69 12.63
N TRP A 73 -4.89 11.83 12.03
CA TRP A 73 -3.84 11.90 11.02
C TRP A 73 -2.45 11.71 11.61
N GLU A 74 -2.17 12.30 12.76
CA GLU A 74 -0.92 12.18 13.52
C GLU A 74 -0.61 10.72 13.83
N GLY A 75 -1.55 10.00 14.44
CA GLY A 75 -1.39 8.55 14.68
C GLY A 75 -1.15 7.77 13.38
N ALA A 76 -1.82 8.15 12.28
CA ALA A 76 -1.59 7.49 10.99
C ALA A 76 -0.23 7.85 10.35
N PHE A 77 0.36 9.01 10.65
CA PHE A 77 1.72 9.36 10.25
C PHE A 77 2.75 8.60 11.08
N GLU A 78 2.55 8.50 12.40
CA GLU A 78 3.38 7.73 13.32
C GLU A 78 3.38 6.24 12.94
N ASP A 79 2.23 5.64 12.69
CA ASP A 79 2.11 4.23 12.26
C ASP A 79 2.95 3.91 11.00
N GLU A 80 2.92 4.81 10.01
CA GLU A 80 3.73 4.65 8.80
C GLU A 80 5.22 4.84 9.10
N MET A 81 5.59 5.84 9.90
CA MET A 81 6.99 6.05 10.31
C MET A 81 7.55 4.89 11.13
N ASP A 82 6.78 4.34 12.05
CA ASP A 82 7.14 3.16 12.84
C ASP A 82 7.36 1.95 11.94
N SER A 83 6.50 1.77 10.92
CA SER A 83 6.67 0.72 9.93
C SER A 83 7.98 0.88 9.14
N LEU A 84 8.35 2.11 8.79
CA LEU A 84 9.60 2.42 8.08
C LEU A 84 10.84 2.17 8.94
N MET A 85 10.79 2.58 10.21
CA MET A 85 11.88 2.40 11.18
C MET A 85 12.08 0.92 11.53
N LYS A 86 10.98 0.19 11.76
CA LYS A 86 10.99 -1.25 12.06
C LYS A 86 11.60 -2.07 10.92
N ASN A 87 11.34 -1.69 9.67
CA ASN A 87 11.92 -2.36 8.50
C ASN A 87 13.33 -1.85 8.15
N HIS A 88 13.90 -0.95 8.95
CA HIS A 88 15.21 -0.32 8.71
C HIS A 88 15.31 0.25 7.28
N THR A 89 14.25 0.95 6.86
CA THR A 89 14.07 1.34 5.45
C THR A 89 15.18 2.25 4.96
N TRP A 90 15.76 3.08 5.83
CA TRP A 90 16.88 3.95 5.48
C TRP A 90 17.80 4.22 6.66
N ASN A 91 19.00 4.70 6.35
CA ASN A 91 19.93 5.29 7.30
C ASN A 91 20.08 6.79 7.04
N LEU A 92 20.11 7.60 8.10
CA LEU A 92 20.33 9.04 7.97
C LEU A 92 21.82 9.32 7.77
N VAL A 93 22.18 9.96 6.66
CA VAL A 93 23.57 10.26 6.28
C VAL A 93 23.73 11.68 5.77
N LYS A 94 24.96 12.21 5.78
CA LYS A 94 25.24 13.52 5.19
C LYS A 94 24.88 13.54 3.71
N ARG A 95 24.33 14.67 3.26
CA ARG A 95 23.97 14.88 1.86
C ARG A 95 25.17 14.62 0.93
N PRO A 96 25.05 13.71 -0.05
CA PRO A 96 26.13 13.46 -0.99
C PRO A 96 26.28 14.64 -1.96
N GLU A 97 27.52 15.08 -2.22
CA GLU A 97 27.79 16.24 -3.09
C GLU A 97 27.51 15.98 -4.58
N LYS A 98 27.67 14.73 -5.03
CA LYS A 98 27.68 14.36 -6.45
C LYS A 98 26.47 13.54 -6.89
N GLN A 99 25.56 13.22 -5.98
CA GLN A 99 24.42 12.36 -6.25
C GLN A 99 23.12 13.09 -6.04
N LYS A 100 22.14 12.78 -6.89
CA LYS A 100 20.83 13.43 -6.82
C LYS A 100 20.06 12.86 -5.64
N VAL A 101 19.52 13.77 -4.82
CA VAL A 101 18.58 13.44 -3.77
C VAL A 101 17.16 13.57 -4.34
N ILE A 102 16.35 12.52 -4.19
CA ILE A 102 14.94 12.54 -4.60
C ILE A 102 14.07 13.08 -3.46
N GLY A 103 13.02 13.81 -3.77
CA GLY A 103 12.06 14.20 -2.74
C GLY A 103 11.12 13.06 -2.36
N CYS A 104 10.34 13.26 -1.31
CA CYS A 104 9.21 12.40 -0.92
C CYS A 104 7.92 13.22 -0.80
N ARG A 105 6.78 12.53 -0.65
CA ARG A 105 5.47 13.13 -0.42
C ARG A 105 4.61 12.17 0.41
N TRP A 106 3.82 12.75 1.30
CA TRP A 106 2.75 12.05 2.00
C TRP A 106 1.49 11.93 1.15
N ILE A 107 0.93 10.72 1.09
CA ILE A 107 -0.39 10.44 0.51
C ILE A 107 -1.34 10.13 1.65
N LEU A 108 -2.37 10.95 1.79
CA LEU A 108 -3.39 10.83 2.82
C LEU A 108 -4.65 10.24 2.20
N THR A 109 -5.30 9.33 2.90
CA THR A 109 -6.53 8.70 2.45
C THR A 109 -7.39 8.37 3.67
N ARG A 110 -8.60 8.93 3.72
CA ARG A 110 -9.60 8.48 4.68
C ARG A 110 -10.36 7.32 4.08
N LYS A 111 -10.33 6.18 4.75
CA LYS A 111 -11.20 5.05 4.43
C LYS A 111 -12.49 5.23 5.21
N PRO A 112 -13.66 5.40 4.56
CA PRO A 112 -14.92 5.64 5.26
C PRO A 112 -15.38 4.46 6.14
N GLY A 113 -14.73 3.30 6.02
CA GLY A 113 -15.16 2.08 6.70
C GLY A 113 -16.47 1.55 6.11
N ILE A 114 -17.11 0.63 6.83
CA ILE A 114 -18.41 0.08 6.49
C ILE A 114 -19.33 0.43 7.66
N PRO A 115 -20.42 1.18 7.46
CA PRO A 115 -21.34 1.55 8.54
C PRO A 115 -21.78 0.33 9.35
N GLY A 116 -21.57 0.36 10.67
CA GLY A 116 -21.93 -0.73 11.58
C GLY A 116 -20.99 -1.94 11.58
N VAL A 117 -19.97 -2.00 10.72
CA VAL A 117 -19.03 -3.14 10.62
C VAL A 117 -17.58 -2.71 10.82
N GLU A 118 -17.15 -1.61 10.21
CA GLU A 118 -15.77 -1.11 10.31
C GLU A 118 -15.80 0.40 10.49
N LYS A 119 -15.17 0.89 11.57
CA LYS A 119 -15.03 2.34 11.82
C LYS A 119 -14.18 2.99 10.72
N PRO A 120 -14.40 4.28 10.39
CA PRO A 120 -13.54 4.99 9.44
C PRO A 120 -12.07 4.98 9.88
N ARG A 121 -11.17 4.70 8.95
CA ARG A 121 -9.72 4.61 9.20
C ARG A 121 -8.97 5.67 8.43
N PHE A 122 -8.02 6.31 9.10
CA PHE A 122 -7.12 7.29 8.49
C PHE A 122 -5.86 6.54 8.08
N LYS A 123 -5.43 6.72 6.83
CA LYS A 123 -4.22 6.07 6.32
C LYS A 123 -3.33 7.09 5.66
N THR A 124 -2.08 7.14 6.12
CA THR A 124 -1.02 7.86 5.42
C THR A 124 -0.10 6.85 4.73
N ARG A 125 0.60 7.30 3.70
CA ARG A 125 1.70 6.56 3.09
C ARG A 125 2.81 7.53 2.71
N LEU A 126 4.05 7.15 2.98
CA LEU A 126 5.19 7.89 2.47
C LEU A 126 5.55 7.37 1.07
N VAL A 127 5.62 8.29 0.11
CA VAL A 127 5.89 7.95 -1.29
C VAL A 127 7.10 8.74 -1.78
N ALA A 128 8.11 8.04 -2.26
CA ALA A 128 9.26 8.63 -2.93
C ALA A 128 8.83 9.24 -4.28
N LYS A 129 9.41 10.39 -4.65
CA LYS A 129 9.16 11.04 -5.94
C LYS A 129 9.96 10.36 -7.06
N GLY A 130 9.72 9.07 -7.29
CA GLY A 130 10.50 8.25 -8.22
C GLY A 130 10.35 8.63 -9.70
N TYR A 131 9.38 9.48 -10.06
CA TYR A 131 9.35 10.12 -11.38
C TYR A 131 10.61 10.97 -11.66
N SER A 132 11.32 11.38 -10.61
CA SER A 132 12.58 12.14 -10.71
C SER A 132 13.83 11.27 -10.90
N GLN A 133 13.68 9.93 -10.85
CA GLN A 133 14.76 8.95 -11.06
C GLN A 133 15.16 8.84 -12.54
N LYS A 134 16.44 8.57 -12.78
CA LYS A 134 17.05 8.36 -14.09
C LYS A 134 17.54 6.91 -14.24
N GLU A 135 17.20 6.31 -15.38
CA GLU A 135 17.70 4.99 -15.77
C GLU A 135 19.23 5.03 -15.95
N GLY A 136 19.91 3.96 -15.56
CA GLY A 136 21.38 3.86 -15.58
C GLY A 136 22.09 4.60 -14.45
N VAL A 137 21.35 5.36 -13.62
CA VAL A 137 21.88 6.02 -12.42
C VAL A 137 21.16 5.53 -11.18
N ASP A 138 19.84 5.71 -11.11
CA ASP A 138 19.01 5.42 -9.93
C ASP A 138 18.35 4.04 -9.99
N PHE A 139 18.32 3.42 -11.17
CA PHE A 139 17.85 2.06 -11.40
C PHE A 139 18.39 1.53 -12.73
N GLN A 140 18.53 0.21 -12.84
CA GLN A 140 18.86 -0.47 -14.10
C GLN A 140 17.67 -1.20 -14.72
N GLU A 141 16.91 -1.93 -13.89
CA GLU A 141 15.78 -2.73 -14.36
C GLU A 141 14.57 -2.52 -13.44
N ILE A 142 13.39 -2.40 -14.04
CA ILE A 142 12.13 -2.13 -13.31
C ILE A 142 11.07 -3.20 -13.54
N PHE A 143 11.36 -4.19 -14.39
CA PHE A 143 10.38 -5.19 -14.76
C PHE A 143 9.98 -6.03 -13.54
N SER A 144 8.67 -6.13 -13.33
CA SER A 144 8.06 -7.03 -12.37
C SER A 144 6.92 -7.77 -13.06
N PRO A 145 6.80 -9.09 -12.90
CA PRO A 145 5.70 -9.83 -13.48
C PRO A 145 4.37 -9.41 -12.86
N VAL A 146 3.30 -9.56 -13.66
CA VAL A 146 1.91 -9.34 -13.23
C VAL A 146 1.16 -10.64 -13.47
N VAL A 147 0.38 -11.07 -12.47
CA VAL A 147 -0.40 -12.29 -12.56
C VAL A 147 -1.39 -12.22 -13.71
N LYS A 148 -1.49 -13.30 -14.50
CA LYS A 148 -2.45 -13.38 -15.59
C LYS A 148 -3.83 -13.69 -15.03
N HIS A 149 -4.86 -13.01 -15.54
CA HIS A 149 -6.24 -13.32 -15.17
C HIS A 149 -6.64 -14.77 -15.48
N VAL A 150 -6.04 -15.37 -16.52
CA VAL A 150 -6.24 -16.79 -16.85
C VAL A 150 -5.81 -17.68 -15.68
N SER A 151 -4.66 -17.41 -15.07
CA SER A 151 -4.14 -18.16 -13.92
C SER A 151 -5.07 -18.06 -12.72
N ILE A 152 -5.58 -16.87 -12.41
CA ILE A 152 -6.56 -16.67 -11.33
C ILE A 152 -7.83 -17.48 -11.60
N ARG A 153 -8.37 -17.43 -12.82
CA ARG A 153 -9.58 -18.19 -13.19
C ARG A 153 -9.36 -19.69 -13.11
N ILE A 154 -8.20 -20.19 -13.52
CA ILE A 154 -7.86 -21.61 -13.42
C ILE A 154 -7.78 -22.04 -11.96
N LEU A 155 -7.10 -21.26 -11.10
CA LEU A 155 -7.03 -21.52 -9.66
C LEU A 155 -8.43 -21.63 -9.05
N LEU A 156 -9.29 -20.62 -9.28
CA LEU A 156 -10.66 -20.62 -8.79
C LEU A 156 -11.50 -21.80 -9.33
N SER A 157 -11.32 -22.15 -10.61
CA SER A 157 -11.99 -23.30 -11.21
C SER A 157 -11.56 -24.62 -10.56
N MET A 158 -10.26 -24.79 -10.29
CA MET A 158 -9.75 -25.97 -9.58
C MET A 158 -10.31 -26.02 -8.15
N THR A 159 -10.32 -24.90 -7.43
CA THR A 159 -10.89 -24.81 -6.08
C THR A 159 -12.33 -25.32 -6.06
N VAL A 160 -13.18 -24.87 -6.99
CA VAL A 160 -14.59 -25.30 -7.05
C VAL A 160 -14.74 -26.75 -7.48
N ASN A 161 -13.98 -27.21 -8.49
CA ASN A 161 -14.14 -28.57 -9.03
C ASN A 161 -13.62 -29.66 -8.07
N TYR A 162 -12.63 -29.34 -7.24
CA TYR A 162 -12.01 -30.29 -6.32
C TYR A 162 -12.40 -30.05 -4.86
N ASP A 163 -13.37 -29.15 -4.61
CA ASP A 163 -13.84 -28.78 -3.27
C ASP A 163 -12.67 -28.40 -2.32
N LEU A 164 -11.77 -27.55 -2.82
CA LEU A 164 -10.60 -27.09 -2.06
C LEU A 164 -10.92 -25.81 -1.29
N GLU A 165 -10.18 -25.59 -0.21
CA GLU A 165 -10.18 -24.33 0.51
C GLU A 165 -9.27 -23.30 -0.18
N LEU A 166 -9.71 -22.05 -0.20
CA LEU A 166 -8.94 -20.92 -0.74
C LEU A 166 -8.72 -19.88 0.35
N GLU A 167 -7.45 -19.61 0.62
CA GLU A 167 -7.05 -18.53 1.52
C GLU A 167 -6.51 -17.33 0.74
N GLN A 168 -6.81 -16.13 1.24
CA GLN A 168 -6.27 -14.88 0.72
C GLN A 168 -5.45 -14.18 1.80
N LEU A 169 -4.21 -13.84 1.43
CA LEU A 169 -3.29 -13.09 2.29
C LEU A 169 -2.94 -11.76 1.62
N ASP A 170 -2.98 -10.67 2.40
CA ASP A 170 -2.50 -9.35 1.99
C ASP A 170 -1.26 -9.00 2.83
N VAL A 171 -0.11 -8.86 2.15
CA VAL A 171 1.14 -8.54 2.83
C VAL A 171 1.18 -7.06 3.16
N LYS A 172 1.15 -6.75 4.46
CA LYS A 172 1.34 -5.37 4.94
C LYS A 172 2.71 -4.87 4.50
N THR A 173 2.76 -3.62 4.02
CA THR A 173 4.01 -2.93 3.66
C THR A 173 4.92 -3.70 2.70
N ALA A 174 4.36 -4.45 1.74
CA ALA A 174 5.10 -5.33 0.84
C ALA A 174 6.40 -4.72 0.25
N PHE A 175 6.36 -3.48 -0.23
CA PHE A 175 7.55 -2.84 -0.80
C PHE A 175 8.68 -2.60 0.21
N LEU A 176 8.38 -2.43 1.50
CA LEU A 176 9.41 -2.22 2.52
C LEU A 176 10.25 -3.48 2.81
N HIS A 177 9.84 -4.64 2.32
CA HIS A 177 10.61 -5.87 2.48
C HIS A 177 11.69 -6.04 1.41
N GLY A 178 11.48 -5.48 0.21
CA GLY A 178 12.44 -5.58 -0.90
C GLY A 178 13.69 -4.74 -0.65
N ASP A 179 14.86 -5.36 -0.67
CA ASP A 179 16.14 -4.66 -0.58
C ASP A 179 16.43 -3.83 -1.85
N LEU A 180 17.04 -2.66 -1.68
CA LEU A 180 17.54 -1.87 -2.80
C LEU A 180 18.98 -2.27 -3.11
N GLU A 181 19.22 -2.54 -4.40
CA GLU A 181 20.55 -2.82 -4.94
C GLU A 181 21.29 -1.51 -5.28
N GLU A 182 20.54 -0.46 -5.61
CA GLU A 182 21.06 0.85 -5.98
C GLU A 182 21.12 1.81 -4.79
N ASP A 183 22.10 2.72 -4.79
CA ASP A 183 22.19 3.80 -3.82
C ASP A 183 21.18 4.91 -4.16
N ILE A 184 20.09 5.00 -3.38
CA ILE A 184 19.09 6.05 -3.53
C ILE A 184 19.06 6.92 -2.28
N PHE A 185 19.15 8.23 -2.47
CA PHE A 185 19.08 9.22 -1.41
C PHE A 185 17.77 9.98 -1.52
N MET A 186 17.04 10.08 -0.42
CA MET A 186 15.75 10.73 -0.33
C MET A 186 15.78 11.86 0.71
N GLU A 187 15.14 13.00 0.41
CA GLU A 187 14.94 14.06 1.40
C GLU A 187 14.13 13.53 2.59
N GLN A 188 14.41 14.04 3.79
CA GLN A 188 13.68 13.64 4.99
C GLN A 188 12.17 13.95 4.84
N PRO A 189 11.29 13.08 5.35
CA PRO A 189 9.85 13.30 5.30
C PRO A 189 9.45 14.57 6.06
N GLU A 190 8.58 15.37 5.44
CA GLU A 190 8.00 16.55 6.07
C GLU A 190 7.30 16.16 7.38
N GLY A 191 7.53 16.92 8.46
CA GLY A 191 7.02 16.61 9.80
C GLY A 191 7.93 15.71 10.65
N PHE A 192 8.88 15.01 10.05
CA PHE A 192 9.74 14.02 10.71
C PHE A 192 11.23 14.26 10.47
N VAL A 193 11.62 15.53 10.26
CA VAL A 193 13.02 15.93 10.11
C VAL A 193 13.73 15.85 11.47
N VAL A 194 14.89 15.20 11.51
CA VAL A 194 15.67 15.05 12.73
C VAL A 194 16.34 16.37 13.11
N LYS A 195 16.04 16.87 14.31
CA LYS A 195 16.64 18.10 14.85
C LYS A 195 18.17 17.99 14.91
N SER A 196 18.88 19.05 14.55
CA SER A 196 20.35 19.14 14.44
C SER A 196 20.96 18.32 13.29
N ARG A 197 20.14 17.69 12.44
CA ARG A 197 20.54 16.93 11.25
C ARG A 197 19.62 17.26 10.07
N GLU A 198 19.21 18.52 9.95
CA GLU A 198 18.23 18.97 8.95
C GLU A 198 18.75 18.85 7.51
N GLU A 199 20.07 18.97 7.32
CA GLU A 199 20.71 18.84 6.00
C GLU A 199 20.99 17.38 5.59
N ASP A 200 20.85 16.44 6.53
CA ASP A 200 21.06 15.04 6.26
C ASP A 200 19.89 14.45 5.44
N VAL A 201 20.18 13.37 4.74
CA VAL A 201 19.26 12.70 3.81
C VAL A 201 19.12 11.23 4.16
N CYS A 202 17.98 10.64 3.78
CA CYS A 202 17.70 9.23 3.97
C CYS A 202 18.39 8.41 2.86
N HIS A 203 19.42 7.64 3.20
CA HIS A 203 19.98 6.60 2.32
C HIS A 203 19.10 5.36 2.39
N LEU A 204 18.30 5.13 1.35
CA LEU A 204 17.34 4.04 1.30
C LEU A 204 18.06 2.69 1.22
N LYS A 205 17.68 1.77 2.11
CA LYS A 205 18.10 0.37 2.15
C LYS A 205 17.01 -0.58 1.66
N LYS A 206 15.75 -0.22 1.92
CA LYS A 206 14.58 -0.93 1.43
C LYS A 206 13.84 -0.10 0.39
N SER A 207 13.11 -0.79 -0.49
CA SER A 207 12.32 -0.15 -1.53
C SER A 207 11.11 0.56 -0.93
N LEU A 208 10.68 1.64 -1.57
CA LEU A 208 9.58 2.49 -1.11
C LEU A 208 8.52 2.65 -2.19
N TYR A 209 7.30 2.96 -1.76
CA TYR A 209 6.26 3.38 -2.69
C TYR A 209 6.77 4.53 -3.57
N GLY A 210 6.43 4.50 -4.85
CA GLY A 210 6.79 5.54 -5.80
C GLY A 210 8.17 5.39 -6.44
N LEU A 211 9.07 4.55 -5.90
CA LEU A 211 10.29 4.17 -6.63
C LEU A 211 9.93 3.31 -7.84
N LYS A 212 10.65 3.51 -8.94
CA LYS A 212 10.39 2.78 -10.20
C LYS A 212 10.65 1.28 -10.10
N GLN A 213 11.65 0.88 -9.33
CA GLN A 213 12.02 -0.53 -9.14
C GLN A 213 11.33 -1.23 -7.97
N ALA A 214 10.50 -0.54 -7.16
CA ALA A 214 9.90 -1.13 -5.96
C ALA A 214 9.10 -2.42 -6.22
N PRO A 215 8.28 -2.52 -7.28
CA PRO A 215 7.58 -3.77 -7.60
C PRO A 215 8.54 -4.93 -7.88
N ARG A 216 9.65 -4.67 -8.58
CA ARG A 216 10.68 -5.67 -8.89
C ARG A 216 11.39 -6.14 -7.62
N GLN A 217 11.78 -5.21 -6.75
CA GLN A 217 12.48 -5.58 -5.51
C GLN A 217 11.58 -6.41 -4.57
N TRP A 218 10.29 -6.08 -4.51
CA TRP A 218 9.33 -6.93 -3.83
C TRP A 218 9.20 -8.31 -4.49
N ASN A 219 9.09 -8.38 -5.82
CA ASN A 219 8.99 -9.67 -6.51
C ASN A 219 10.21 -10.57 -6.27
N LYS A 220 11.43 -10.00 -6.29
CA LYS A 220 12.67 -10.71 -5.95
C LYS A 220 12.64 -11.26 -4.53
N CYS A 221 12.30 -10.43 -3.56
CA CYS A 221 12.18 -10.84 -2.15
C CYS A 221 11.15 -11.95 -1.97
N PHE A 222 9.97 -11.80 -2.58
CA PHE A 222 8.90 -12.80 -2.52
C PHE A 222 9.30 -14.13 -3.19
N ASP A 223 9.95 -14.07 -4.36
CA ASP A 223 10.45 -15.26 -5.06
C ASP A 223 11.42 -16.06 -4.21
N GLN A 224 12.41 -15.36 -3.65
CA GLN A 224 13.42 -15.97 -2.80
C GLN A 224 12.75 -16.67 -1.62
N TYR A 225 11.84 -15.99 -0.93
CA TYR A 225 11.09 -16.57 0.18
C TYR A 225 10.31 -17.82 -0.24
N MET A 226 9.56 -17.76 -1.34
CA MET A 226 8.76 -18.89 -1.84
C MET A 226 9.64 -20.10 -2.17
N VAL A 227 10.80 -19.88 -2.79
CA VAL A 227 11.77 -20.95 -3.08
C VAL A 227 12.35 -21.54 -1.80
N GLU A 228 12.70 -20.70 -0.82
CA GLU A 228 13.22 -21.14 0.49
C GLU A 228 12.24 -22.05 1.23
N ILE A 229 10.93 -21.78 1.16
CA ILE A 229 9.90 -22.64 1.77
C ILE A 229 9.48 -23.83 0.87
N GLY A 230 10.20 -24.06 -0.23
CA GLY A 230 10.10 -25.25 -1.07
C GLY A 230 9.03 -25.17 -2.16
N PHE A 231 8.54 -23.99 -2.50
CA PHE A 231 7.70 -23.81 -3.70
C PHE A 231 8.56 -23.66 -4.95
N LYS A 232 7.99 -24.01 -6.10
CA LYS A 232 8.58 -23.84 -7.43
C LYS A 232 7.75 -22.83 -8.21
N ARG A 233 8.44 -21.91 -8.89
CA ARG A 233 7.79 -20.96 -9.79
C ARG A 233 7.32 -21.66 -11.07
N SER A 234 6.12 -21.32 -11.54
CA SER A 234 5.55 -21.81 -12.80
C SER A 234 6.24 -21.17 -14.01
N GLN A 235 6.47 -21.96 -15.06
CA GLN A 235 6.98 -21.47 -16.35
C GLN A 235 5.91 -20.77 -17.20
N PHE A 236 4.62 -20.99 -16.88
CA PHE A 236 3.50 -20.44 -17.64
C PHE A 236 3.06 -19.06 -17.12
N ASP A 237 3.27 -18.80 -15.82
CA ASP A 237 3.01 -17.52 -15.16
C ASP A 237 3.99 -17.32 -14.00
N LEU A 238 4.82 -16.27 -14.09
CA LEU A 238 5.90 -15.99 -13.13
C LEU A 238 5.39 -15.56 -11.74
N CYS A 239 4.09 -15.24 -11.63
CA CYS A 239 3.43 -14.95 -10.35
C CYS A 239 2.78 -16.18 -9.70
N VAL A 240 2.82 -17.34 -10.35
CA VAL A 240 2.23 -18.58 -9.84
C VAL A 240 3.33 -19.49 -9.30
N TYR A 241 3.14 -19.97 -8.08
CA TYR A 241 4.02 -20.90 -7.40
C TYR A 241 3.23 -22.16 -7.03
N TYR A 242 3.88 -23.31 -7.07
CA TYR A 242 3.28 -24.59 -6.67
C TYR A 242 4.29 -25.42 -5.87
N LYS A 243 3.80 -26.30 -5.02
CA LYS A 243 4.62 -27.19 -4.21
C LYS A 243 4.07 -28.60 -4.30
N ASP A 244 4.91 -29.54 -4.71
CA ASP A 244 4.56 -30.95 -4.73
C ASP A 244 4.61 -31.49 -3.30
N LEU A 245 3.48 -31.90 -2.75
CA LEU A 245 3.41 -32.46 -1.38
C LEU A 245 3.74 -33.96 -1.33
N GLY A 246 4.14 -34.55 -2.46
CA GLY A 246 4.33 -36.00 -2.61
C GLY A 246 3.00 -36.76 -2.55
N LYS A 247 3.05 -38.08 -2.74
CA LYS A 247 1.89 -38.93 -2.44
C LYS A 247 1.76 -39.01 -0.92
N CYS A 248 0.69 -38.43 -0.36
CA CYS A 248 0.18 -38.91 0.91
C CYS A 248 -0.14 -40.39 0.72
N GLY A 249 0.62 -41.27 1.36
CA GLY A 249 0.27 -42.67 1.47
C GLY A 249 -1.01 -42.76 2.28
N TYR A 250 -2.12 -42.96 1.59
CA TYR A 250 -3.32 -43.57 2.16
C TYR A 250 -3.16 -45.09 2.08
#